data_AF-A0A485APQ3-F1
#
_entry.id   AF-A0A485APQ3-F1
#
_cell.length_a   1.000
_cell.length_b   1.000
_cell.length_c   1.000
_cell.angle_alpha   90.00
_cell.angle_beta   90.00
_cell.angle_gamma   90.00
#
_symmetry.space_group_name_H-M   'P 1'
#
loop_
_entity.id
_entity.type
_entity.pdbx_description
1 polymer ?
#
loop_
_entity_poly.entity_id
_entity_poly.type
_entity_poly.pdbx_seq_one_letter_code
_entity_poly.pdbx_strand_id
1 'polypeptide(L)'
;MKNTMKQYVDYIVKGGKSTMLGIGPMSPALIQACFELGKEKDLPLMFIASRNQVDADEFGAGYVNNWDQFRFAADLKAMADKVGFDGDYFLCRDHGGPWQRDKERKTIFRKRRRWNWRVALIKLTMDAGFDLLHIDPTKTRM
;
A
#
# COMPACT_ATOMS: atom_id res chain seq x y z
N MET A 1 -11.55 19.85 0.93
CA MET A 1 -12.09 18.57 1.44
C MET A 1 -11.44 17.47 0.64
N LYS A 2 -10.83 16.47 1.30
CA LYS A 2 -10.16 15.34 0.64
C LYS A 2 -11.23 14.48 -0.05
N ASN A 3 -11.08 14.14 -1.34
CA ASN A 3 -11.98 13.15 -1.94
C ASN A 3 -11.61 11.75 -1.45
N THR A 4 -12.61 10.89 -1.35
CA THR A 4 -12.43 9.48 -1.03
C THR A 4 -12.06 8.70 -2.29
N MET A 5 -11.33 7.60 -2.11
CA MET A 5 -11.06 6.66 -3.21
C MET A 5 -12.35 6.19 -3.89
N LYS A 6 -13.43 5.99 -3.12
CA LYS A 6 -14.74 5.61 -3.66
C LYS A 6 -15.27 6.64 -4.67
N GLN A 7 -15.10 7.93 -4.43
CA GLN A 7 -15.55 8.98 -5.36
C GLN A 7 -14.79 8.89 -6.69
N TYR A 8 -13.47 8.68 -6.66
CA TYR A 8 -12.68 8.49 -7.88
C TYR A 8 -13.09 7.22 -8.64
N VAL A 9 -13.26 6.10 -7.93
CA VAL A 9 -13.71 4.85 -8.54
C VAL A 9 -15.11 5.01 -9.15
N ASP A 10 -16.04 5.62 -8.42
CA ASP A 10 -17.41 5.87 -8.90
C ASP A 10 -17.41 6.71 -10.19
N TYR A 11 -16.53 7.72 -10.30
CA TYR A 11 -16.38 8.52 -11.52
C TYR A 11 -15.92 7.66 -12.70
N ILE A 12 -14.89 6.84 -12.50
CA ILE A 12 -14.32 5.98 -13.55
C ILE A 12 -15.38 4.97 -14.04
N VAL A 13 -16.02 4.24 -13.13
CA VAL A 13 -16.96 3.17 -13.50
C VAL A 13 -18.27 3.69 -14.11
N LYS A 14 -18.63 4.95 -13.87
CA LYS A 14 -19.80 5.61 -14.48
C LYS A 14 -19.52 6.21 -15.86
N GLY A 15 -18.40 5.87 -16.49
CA GLY A 15 -18.04 6.29 -17.85
C GLY A 15 -17.00 7.40 -17.92
N GLY A 16 -16.33 7.73 -16.82
CA GLY A 16 -15.16 8.59 -16.83
C GLY A 16 -14.03 8.00 -17.69
N LYS A 17 -13.41 8.81 -18.55
CA LYS A 17 -12.33 8.38 -19.47
C LYS A 17 -10.96 8.50 -18.80
N SER A 18 -10.79 7.83 -17.66
CA SER A 18 -9.55 7.89 -16.88
C SER A 18 -9.28 6.57 -16.16
N THR A 19 -8.05 6.39 -15.69
CA THR A 19 -7.65 5.26 -14.85
C THR A 19 -6.91 5.78 -13.63
N MET A 20 -6.93 5.04 -12.53
CA MET A 20 -6.04 5.32 -11.40
C MET A 20 -4.74 4.55 -11.57
N LEU A 21 -3.61 5.28 -11.51
CA LEU A 21 -2.29 4.69 -11.62
C LEU A 21 -1.79 4.23 -10.25
N GLY A 22 -1.58 2.92 -10.10
CA GLY A 22 -0.92 2.34 -8.93
C GLY A 22 0.60 2.56 -9.00
N ILE A 23 1.14 3.33 -8.06
CA ILE A 23 2.55 3.69 -7.96
C ILE A 23 3.24 2.79 -6.94
N GLY A 24 4.20 1.98 -7.38
CA GLY A 24 5.06 1.20 -6.49
C GLY A 24 6.08 2.10 -5.78
N PRO A 25 6.04 2.29 -4.46
CA PRO A 25 6.91 3.20 -3.73
C PRO A 25 8.29 2.56 -3.52
N MET A 26 9.21 2.75 -4.47
CA MET A 26 10.51 2.06 -4.44
C MET A 26 11.64 2.83 -3.75
N SER A 27 11.49 4.15 -3.57
CA SER A 27 12.50 4.99 -2.93
C SER A 27 11.91 6.33 -2.47
N PRO A 28 12.56 7.06 -1.54
CA PRO A 28 12.12 8.40 -1.17
C PRO A 28 12.16 9.39 -2.35
N ALA A 29 13.13 9.24 -3.25
CA ALA A 29 13.25 10.07 -4.45
C ALA A 29 12.08 9.87 -5.41
N LEU A 30 11.62 8.63 -5.61
CA LEU A 30 10.44 8.34 -6.42
C LEU A 30 9.19 8.97 -5.79
N ILE A 31 9.01 8.79 -4.47
CA ILE A 31 7.86 9.36 -3.76
C ILE A 31 7.84 10.89 -3.90
N GLN A 32 9.00 11.54 -3.74
CA GLN A 32 9.11 12.99 -3.94
C GLN A 32 8.69 13.39 -5.35
N ALA A 33 9.23 12.73 -6.38
CA ALA A 33 8.88 13.01 -7.78
C ALA A 33 7.38 12.80 -8.05
N CYS A 34 6.76 11.78 -7.45
CA CYS A 34 5.32 11.57 -7.56
C CYS A 34 4.51 12.71 -6.95
N PHE A 35 4.89 13.22 -5.77
CA PHE A 35 4.22 14.36 -5.15
C PHE A 35 4.42 15.66 -5.93
N GLU A 36 5.63 15.91 -6.43
CA GLU A 36 5.92 17.09 -7.28
C GLU A 36 5.09 17.06 -8.57
N LEU A 37 5.04 15.91 -9.24
CA LEU A 37 4.25 15.74 -10.46
C LEU A 37 2.74 15.79 -10.18
N GLY A 38 2.30 15.16 -9.09
CA GLY A 38 0.90 15.21 -8.66
C GLY A 38 0.43 16.64 -8.41
N LYS A 39 1.29 17.46 -7.80
CA LYS A 39 1.04 18.89 -7.58
C LYS A 39 1.00 19.67 -8.90
N GLU A 40 1.98 19.46 -9.77
CA GLU A 40 2.07 20.17 -11.06
C GLU A 40 0.88 19.86 -11.99
N LYS A 41 0.39 18.62 -11.95
CA LYS A 41 -0.66 18.13 -12.86
C LYS A 41 -2.04 18.04 -12.25
N ASP A 42 -2.20 18.39 -10.97
CA ASP A 42 -3.45 18.24 -10.21
C ASP A 42 -4.02 16.81 -10.30
N LEU A 43 -3.17 15.83 -10.00
CA LEU A 43 -3.51 14.40 -10.11
C LEU A 43 -3.60 13.75 -8.73
N PRO A 44 -4.61 12.87 -8.51
CA PRO A 44 -4.62 12.02 -7.33
C PRO A 44 -3.51 10.96 -7.44
N LEU A 45 -2.89 10.63 -6.30
CA LEU A 45 -1.82 9.64 -6.23
C LEU A 45 -2.29 8.37 -5.52
N MET A 46 -1.98 7.20 -6.07
CA MET A 46 -2.31 5.92 -5.44
C MET A 46 -1.03 5.11 -5.23
N PHE A 47 -0.49 5.14 -4.02
CA PHE A 47 0.71 4.37 -3.69
C PHE A 47 0.35 2.94 -3.32
N ILE A 48 0.90 1.96 -4.03
CA ILE A 48 0.64 0.53 -3.82
C ILE A 48 1.90 -0.19 -3.34
N ALA A 49 1.87 -0.75 -2.14
CA ALA A 49 2.98 -1.53 -1.60
C ALA A 49 2.61 -3.01 -1.44
N SER A 50 3.41 -3.89 -2.03
CA SER A 50 3.31 -5.34 -1.80
C SER A 50 3.82 -5.71 -0.41
N ARG A 51 3.45 -6.91 0.04
CA ARG A 51 3.96 -7.54 1.27
C ARG A 51 5.47 -7.76 1.30
N ASN A 52 6.12 -7.86 0.15
CA ASN A 52 7.59 -7.97 0.13
C ASN A 52 8.25 -6.60 0.31
N GLN A 53 7.61 -5.52 -0.15
CA GLN A 53 8.16 -4.15 -0.09
C GLN A 53 7.95 -3.48 1.26
N VAL A 54 6.77 -3.67 1.87
CA VAL A 54 6.39 -3.06 3.16
C VAL A 54 5.62 -4.09 3.98
N ASP A 55 6.11 -4.44 5.16
CA ASP A 55 5.45 -5.42 6.03
C ASP A 55 5.82 -5.23 7.51
N ALA A 56 5.10 -5.88 8.41
CA ALA A 56 5.36 -5.72 9.84
C ALA A 56 6.78 -6.19 10.22
N ASP A 57 7.38 -5.53 11.22
CA ASP A 57 8.72 -5.87 11.73
C ASP A 57 8.83 -7.31 12.23
N GLU A 58 7.75 -7.86 12.79
CA GLU A 58 7.69 -9.26 13.23
C GLU A 58 7.93 -10.26 12.07
N PHE A 59 7.81 -9.82 10.80
CA PHE A 59 8.14 -10.61 9.61
C PHE A 59 9.45 -10.16 8.94
N GLY A 60 10.22 -9.31 9.61
CA GLY A 60 11.50 -8.77 9.15
C GLY A 60 11.36 -7.59 8.20
N ALA A 61 10.30 -6.78 8.38
CA ALA A 61 9.94 -5.64 7.55
C ALA A 61 9.81 -5.97 6.06
N GLY A 62 9.59 -4.97 5.22
CA GLY A 62 9.77 -5.11 3.79
C GLY A 62 11.21 -4.83 3.34
N TYR A 63 11.56 -5.25 2.11
CA TYR A 63 12.91 -5.02 1.58
C TYR A 63 13.16 -3.57 1.14
N VAL A 64 12.11 -2.75 1.03
CA VAL A 64 12.23 -1.34 0.61
C VAL A 64 12.32 -0.46 1.85
N ASN A 65 13.41 0.30 1.96
CA ASN A 65 13.67 1.30 3.00
C ASN A 65 13.39 0.83 4.44
N ASN A 66 13.42 -0.48 4.68
CA ASN A 66 13.09 -1.11 5.96
C ASN A 66 11.71 -0.67 6.50
N TRP A 67 10.72 -0.49 5.61
CA TRP A 67 9.40 -0.01 6.01
C TRP A 67 8.50 -1.10 6.57
N ASP A 68 7.83 -0.74 7.67
CA ASP A 68 6.52 -1.30 8.03
C ASP A 68 5.38 -0.38 7.56
N GLN A 69 4.14 -0.78 7.81
CA GLN A 69 2.95 -0.06 7.39
C GLN A 69 2.87 1.37 7.93
N PHE A 70 3.27 1.59 9.19
CA PHE A 70 3.18 2.89 9.86
C PHE A 70 4.29 3.83 9.42
N ARG A 71 5.53 3.33 9.34
CA ARG A 71 6.67 4.08 8.82
C ARG A 71 6.47 4.46 7.36
N PHE A 72 5.91 3.56 6.56
CA PHE A 72 5.57 3.89 5.19
C PHE A 72 4.52 5.00 5.09
N ALA A 73 3.44 4.92 5.89
CA ALA A 73 2.43 5.97 5.95
C ALA A 73 3.00 7.32 6.42
N ALA A 74 3.87 7.29 7.44
CA ALA A 74 4.54 8.48 7.98
C ALA A 74 5.48 9.12 6.96
N ASP A 75 6.27 8.33 6.23
CA ASP A 75 7.19 8.84 5.21
C ASP A 75 6.45 9.46 4.02
N LEU A 76 5.33 8.86 3.58
CA LEU A 76 4.48 9.48 2.56
C LEU A 76 3.94 10.83 3.04
N LYS A 77 3.43 10.89 4.28
CA LYS A 77 2.92 12.13 4.85
C LYS A 77 4.02 13.19 4.94
N ALA A 78 5.19 12.84 5.48
CA ALA A 78 6.31 13.76 5.60
C ALA A 78 6.77 14.28 4.23
N MET A 79 6.75 13.44 3.20
CA MET A 79 7.10 13.86 1.85
C MET A 79 6.04 14.76 1.21
N ALA A 80 4.75 14.46 1.41
CA ALA A 80 3.66 15.32 0.97
C ALA A 80 3.77 16.72 1.61
N ASP A 81 4.00 16.77 2.93
CA ASP A 81 4.19 18.01 3.67
C ASP A 81 5.42 18.78 3.17
N LYS A 82 6.55 18.09 2.90
CA LYS A 82 7.78 18.68 2.35
C LYS A 82 7.58 19.33 0.98
N VAL A 83 6.84 18.68 0.08
CA VAL A 83 6.53 19.20 -1.27
C VAL A 83 5.40 20.26 -1.22
N GLY A 84 4.68 20.33 -0.10
CA GLY A 84 3.46 21.11 0.04
C GLY A 84 2.38 20.62 -0.92
N PHE A 85 2.21 19.31 -1.02
CA PHE A 85 1.15 18.68 -1.80
C PHE A 85 -0.15 18.68 -1.00
N ASP A 86 -1.20 19.28 -1.56
CA ASP A 86 -2.52 19.46 -0.97
C ASP A 86 -3.62 18.63 -1.65
N GLY A 87 -3.25 17.88 -2.71
CA GLY A 87 -4.13 16.97 -3.42
C GLY A 87 -4.40 15.65 -2.68
N ASP A 88 -5.22 14.82 -3.30
CA ASP A 88 -5.59 13.52 -2.75
C ASP A 88 -4.50 12.48 -3.03
N TYR A 89 -4.02 11.80 -1.99
CA TYR A 89 -3.22 10.60 -2.13
C TYR A 89 -3.75 9.46 -1.27
N PHE A 90 -3.52 8.24 -1.75
CA PHE A 90 -4.06 7.02 -1.15
C PHE A 90 -2.97 6.01 -0.90
N LEU A 91 -3.08 5.33 0.24
CA LEU A 91 -2.19 4.30 0.69
C LEU A 91 -2.82 2.93 0.48
N CYS A 92 -2.22 2.10 -0.37
CA CYS A 92 -2.85 0.87 -0.85
C CYS A 92 -1.95 -0.34 -0.68
N ARG A 93 -2.57 -1.48 -0.38
CA ARG A 93 -1.90 -2.76 -0.23
C ARG A 93 -2.06 -3.55 -1.50
N ASP A 94 -0.94 -3.90 -2.13
CA ASP A 94 -0.92 -4.86 -3.22
C ASP A 94 -0.67 -6.28 -2.70
N HIS A 95 -1.38 -7.26 -3.28
CA HIS A 95 -1.29 -8.67 -2.93
C HIS A 95 -1.16 -8.92 -1.41
N GLY A 96 -2.11 -8.42 -0.62
CA GLY A 96 -2.13 -8.53 0.86
C GLY A 96 -2.52 -9.92 1.38
N GLY A 97 -2.85 -10.85 0.50
CA GLY A 97 -3.31 -12.19 0.86
C GLY A 97 -2.19 -13.13 1.34
N PRO A 98 -2.52 -14.37 1.65
CA PRO A 98 -1.56 -15.31 2.24
C PRO A 98 -0.47 -15.78 1.26
N TRP A 99 0.71 -16.17 1.79
CA TRP A 99 1.84 -16.70 1.00
C TRP A 99 2.40 -15.72 -0.03
N GLN A 100 2.19 -14.43 0.22
CA GLN A 100 2.64 -13.37 -0.68
C GLN A 100 4.12 -13.01 -0.46
N ARG A 101 4.69 -13.41 0.69
CA ARG A 101 6.14 -13.33 0.94
C ARG A 101 6.87 -14.59 0.56
N ASP A 102 8.03 -14.42 -0.04
CA ASP A 102 8.89 -15.54 -0.44
C ASP A 102 9.35 -16.36 0.78
N LYS A 103 9.64 -15.69 1.91
CA LYS A 103 9.99 -16.34 3.18
C LYS A 103 8.85 -17.19 3.74
N GLU A 104 7.61 -16.72 3.63
CA GLU A 104 6.43 -17.46 4.08
C GLU A 104 6.16 -18.69 3.23
N ARG A 105 6.38 -18.59 1.92
CA ARG A 105 6.19 -19.72 1.00
C ARG A 105 7.06 -20.91 1.38
N LYS A 106 8.24 -20.65 1.94
CA LYS A 106 9.22 -21.66 2.37
C LYS A 106 8.98 -22.20 3.80
N THR A 107 8.09 -21.59 4.59
CA THR A 107 7.95 -21.88 6.03
C THR A 107 6.76 -22.81 6.34
N ILE A 108 6.96 -23.78 7.25
CA ILE A 108 5.89 -24.65 7.77
C ILE A 108 5.26 -24.06 9.03
N PHE A 109 4.12 -23.37 8.89
CA PHE A 109 3.29 -22.99 10.04
C PHE A 109 2.17 -24.01 10.30
N ARG A 110 1.68 -24.15 11.54
CA ARG A 110 0.44 -24.92 11.83
C ARG A 110 -0.80 -24.14 11.32
N LYS A 111 -1.77 -24.81 10.67
CA LYS A 111 -2.96 -24.16 10.02
C LYS A 111 -3.62 -23.06 10.86
N ARG A 112 -3.91 -23.30 12.14
CA ARG A 112 -4.57 -22.31 13.03
C ARG A 112 -3.70 -21.07 13.32
N ARG A 113 -2.38 -21.23 13.50
CA ARG A 113 -1.46 -20.09 13.65
C ARG A 113 -1.36 -19.28 12.36
N ARG A 114 -1.50 -19.92 11.18
CA ARG A 114 -1.54 -19.23 9.88
C ARG A 114 -2.71 -18.26 9.77
N TRP A 115 -3.90 -18.67 10.17
CA TRP A 115 -5.09 -17.83 10.03
C TRP A 115 -5.03 -16.59 10.93
N ASN A 116 -4.70 -16.78 12.22
CA ASN A 116 -4.70 -15.69 13.19
C ASN A 116 -3.74 -14.56 12.83
N TRP A 117 -2.53 -14.89 12.38
CA TRP A 117 -1.56 -13.84 12.02
C TRP A 117 -1.98 -13.08 10.75
N ARG A 118 -2.64 -13.74 9.78
CA ARG A 118 -3.12 -13.08 8.54
C ARG A 118 -4.18 -12.03 8.84
N VAL A 119 -5.13 -12.40 9.70
CA VAL A 119 -6.16 -11.46 10.16
C VAL A 119 -5.51 -10.32 10.93
N ALA A 120 -4.51 -10.60 11.76
CA ALA A 120 -3.76 -9.57 12.46
C ALA A 120 -3.03 -8.63 11.50
N LEU A 121 -2.45 -9.13 10.39
CA LEU A 121 -1.74 -8.31 9.42
C LEU A 121 -2.68 -7.41 8.59
N ILE A 122 -3.84 -7.95 8.19
CA ILE A 122 -4.88 -7.16 7.54
C ILE A 122 -5.31 -6.03 8.48
N LYS A 123 -5.55 -6.35 9.75
CA LYS A 123 -5.90 -5.38 10.77
C LYS A 123 -4.80 -4.32 10.94
N LEU A 124 -3.54 -4.73 11.06
CA LEU A 124 -2.40 -3.81 11.17
C LEU A 124 -2.29 -2.86 9.97
N THR A 125 -2.58 -3.37 8.77
CA THR A 125 -2.61 -2.57 7.54
C THR A 125 -3.73 -1.54 7.56
N MET A 126 -4.91 -1.92 8.05
CA MET A 126 -6.04 -0.98 8.26
C MET A 126 -5.71 0.06 9.35
N ASP A 127 -5.14 -0.37 10.47
CA ASP A 127 -4.76 0.50 11.60
C ASP A 127 -3.68 1.52 11.18
N ALA A 128 -2.84 1.19 10.20
CA ALA A 128 -1.85 2.09 9.60
C ALA A 128 -2.44 3.07 8.57
N GLY A 129 -3.76 3.04 8.34
CA GLY A 129 -4.46 4.00 7.48
C GLY A 129 -4.42 3.68 5.98
N PHE A 130 -4.29 2.40 5.61
CA PHE A 130 -4.43 2.00 4.20
C PHE A 130 -5.89 2.13 3.73
N ASP A 131 -6.09 2.81 2.60
CA ASP A 131 -7.39 3.10 1.98
C ASP A 131 -7.97 1.92 1.18
N LEU A 132 -7.10 1.07 0.61
CA LEU A 132 -7.49 -0.08 -0.21
C LEU A 132 -6.59 -1.29 0.03
N LEU A 133 -7.23 -2.46 0.13
CA LEU A 133 -6.55 -3.74 0.30
C LEU A 133 -6.88 -4.70 -0.83
N HIS A 134 -5.91 -5.01 -1.68
CA HIS A 134 -5.99 -6.11 -2.63
C HIS A 134 -5.74 -7.43 -1.90
N ILE A 135 -6.80 -8.16 -1.54
CA ILE A 135 -6.69 -9.48 -0.91
C ILE A 135 -6.61 -10.57 -1.97
N ASP A 136 -5.40 -11.07 -2.21
CA ASP A 136 -5.12 -12.14 -3.18
C ASP A 136 -4.83 -13.48 -2.49
N PRO A 137 -5.82 -14.39 -2.40
CA PRO A 137 -5.67 -15.73 -1.82
C PRO A 137 -5.18 -16.80 -2.82
N THR A 138 -4.78 -16.43 -4.04
CA THR A 138 -4.49 -17.41 -5.10
C THR A 138 -3.13 -18.08 -4.93
N LYS A 139 -2.15 -17.43 -4.31
CA LYS A 139 -0.83 -18.04 -4.07
C LYS A 139 -0.96 -19.18 -3.06
N THR A 140 -0.48 -20.35 -3.44
CA THR A 140 -0.38 -21.51 -2.55
C THR A 140 1.04 -21.64 -2.00
N ARG A 141 1.21 -22.48 -0.97
CA ARG A 141 2.55 -22.89 -0.51
C ARG A 141 3.20 -23.75 -1.60
N MET A 142 4.48 -23.52 -1.91
CA MET A 142 5.31 -24.49 -2.64
C MET A 142 5.84 -25.56 -1.69
#